data_AF-J5WA29-F1
#
_entry.id   AF-J5WA29-F1
#
_cell.length_a   1.000
_cell.length_b   1.000
_cell.length_c   1.000
_cell.angle_alpha   90.00
_cell.angle_beta   90.00
_cell.angle_gamma   90.00
#
_symmetry.space_group_name_H-M   'P 1'
#
loop_
_entity.id
_entity.type
_entity.pdbx_description
1 polymer ?
#
loop_
_entity_poly.entity_id
_entity_poly.type
_entity_poly.pdbx_seq_one_letter_code
_entity_poly.pdbx_strand_id
1 'polypeptide(L)' 'MLRLLKEGDDLLLLSDGVIAALAEGRFLEILQSAPISVYALQEDIEARGLAGQIADSVVRVSYTDFVRLSVKHAGQLSW' A
#
# COMPACT_ATOMS: atom_id res chain seq x y z
N MET A 1 3.06 -13.26 4.19
CA MET A 1 2.17 -12.09 4.10
C MET A 1 0.82 -12.41 3.47
N LEU A 2 0.69 -12.57 2.14
CA LEU A 2 -0.62 -12.65 1.44
C LEU A 2 -1.64 -13.65 2.02
N ARG A 3 -1.19 -14.79 2.55
CA ARG A 3 -2.05 -15.81 3.19
C ARG A 3 -2.74 -15.35 4.48
N LEU A 4 -2.32 -14.22 5.04
CA LEU A 4 -2.85 -13.66 6.28
C LEU A 4 -3.87 -12.55 6.02
N LEU A 5 -3.98 -12.07 4.78
CA LEU A 5 -4.91 -11.02 4.39
C LEU A 5 -6.34 -11.56 4.37
N LYS A 6 -7.25 -10.77 4.92
CA LYS A 6 -8.68 -11.04 4.95
C LYS A 6 -9.45 -9.84 4.41
N GLU A 7 -10.71 -10.09 4.05
CA GLU A 7 -11.62 -9.02 3.65
C GLU A 7 -11.71 -7.95 4.74
N GLY A 8 -11.59 -6.68 4.35
CA GLY A 8 -11.59 -5.54 5.26
C GLY A 8 -10.23 -5.12 5.81
N ASP A 9 -9.17 -5.90 5.56
CA ASP A 9 -7.81 -5.48 5.87
C ASP A 9 -7.35 -4.34 4.95
N ASP A 10 -6.49 -3.46 5.48
CA ASP A 10 -5.79 -2.44 4.72
C ASP A 10 -4.29 -2.77 4.68
N LEU A 11 -3.68 -2.65 3.49
CA LEU A 11 -2.23 -2.79 3.32
C LEU A 11 -1.61 -1.42 3.01
N LEU A 12 -0.67 -0.99 3.84
CA LEU A 12 0.15 0.19 3.57
C LEU A 12 1.55 -0.20 3.10
N LEU A 13 1.94 0.31 1.92
CA LEU A 13 3.27 0.17 1.35
C LEU A 13 4.14 1.37 1.77
N LEU A 14 5.28 1.06 2.38
CA LEU A 14 6.26 2.01 2.91
C LEU A 14 7.65 1.70 2.37
N SER A 15 8.54 2.68 2.39
CA SER A 15 9.93 2.56 1.93
C SER A 15 9.99 1.88 0.56
N ASP A 16 10.82 0.86 0.37
CA ASP A 16 10.92 0.16 -0.92
C ASP A 16 9.66 -0.64 -1.27
N GLY A 17 8.76 -0.85 -0.31
CA GLY A 17 7.45 -1.48 -0.53
C GLY A 17 6.59 -0.73 -1.56
N VAL A 18 6.79 0.59 -1.75
CA VAL A 18 6.05 1.36 -2.76
C VAL A 18 6.33 0.89 -4.20
N ILE A 19 7.42 0.14 -4.43
CA ILE A 19 7.73 -0.48 -5.73
C ILE A 19 6.67 -1.54 -6.11
N ALA A 20 5.99 -2.15 -5.13
CA ALA A 20 4.91 -3.10 -5.40
C ALA A 20 3.65 -2.45 -6.00
N ALA A 21 3.55 -1.11 -5.95
CA ALA A 21 2.40 -0.35 -6.44
C ALA A 21 2.54 0.15 -7.90
N LEU A 22 3.60 -0.24 -8.61
CA LEU A 22 3.78 0.12 -10.02
C LEU A 22 2.67 -0.48 -10.90
N ALA A 23 2.09 0.33 -11.80
CA ALA A 23 0.90 0.00 -12.59
C ALA A 23 1.02 -1.29 -13.42
N GLU A 24 2.21 -1.59 -13.92
CA GLU A 24 2.49 -2.79 -14.72
C GLU A 24 3.35 -3.82 -13.96
N GLY A 25 3.40 -3.69 -12.63
CA GLY A 25 4.18 -4.56 -11.77
C GLY A 25 3.46 -5.87 -11.45
N ARG A 26 4.15 -7.01 -11.63
CA ARG A 26 3.65 -8.34 -11.22
C ARG A 26 3.13 -8.40 -9.78
N PHE A 27 3.70 -7.61 -8.87
CA PHE A 27 3.28 -7.58 -7.47
C PHE A 27 1.91 -6.93 -7.29
N LEU A 28 1.57 -5.93 -8.10
CA LEU A 28 0.28 -5.26 -8.03
C LEU A 28 -0.86 -6.21 -8.37
N GLU A 29 -0.72 -7.02 -9.42
CA GLU A 29 -1.71 -8.04 -9.80
C GLU A 29 -2.01 -9.00 -8.65
N ILE A 30 -0.96 -9.42 -7.93
CA ILE A 30 -1.08 -10.31 -6.78
C ILE A 30 -1.81 -9.60 -5.63
N LEU A 31 -1.48 -8.34 -5.35
CA LEU A 31 -2.14 -7.55 -4.30
C LEU A 31 -3.61 -7.29 -4.63
N GLN A 32 -3.93 -6.98 -5.88
CA GLN A 32 -5.30 -6.75 -6.37
C GLN A 32 -6.16 -8.03 -6.36
N SER A 33 -5.54 -9.21 -6.34
CA SER A 33 -6.28 -10.48 -6.20
C SER A 33 -6.82 -10.72 -4.78
N ALA A 34 -6.34 -9.96 -3.80
CA ALA A 34 -6.83 -10.02 -2.42
C ALA A 34 -7.95 -8.97 -2.19
N PRO A 35 -8.97 -9.29 -1.39
CA PRO A 35 -10.10 -8.38 -1.12
C PRO A 35 -9.74 -7.32 -0.07
N ILE A 36 -8.68 -6.56 -0.33
CA ILE A 36 -8.12 -5.55 0.59
C ILE A 36 -7.97 -4.20 -0.12
N SER A 37 -7.86 -3.13 0.67
CA SER A 37 -7.44 -1.83 0.13
C SER A 37 -5.94 -1.70 0.19
N VAL A 38 -5.32 -1.22 -0.89
CA VAL A 38 -3.86 -1.03 -0.99
C VAL A 38 -3.56 0.47 -0.99
N TYR A 39 -2.70 0.88 -0.07
CA TYR A 39 -2.24 2.25 0.10
C TYR A 39 -0.73 2.31 -0.11
N ALA A 40 -0.21 3.44 -0.56
CA ALA A 40 1.22 3.70 -0.65
C ALA A 40 1.53 5.10 -0.14
N LEU A 41 2.59 5.22 0.66
CA LEU A 41 2.99 6.50 1.24
C LEU A 41 3.54 7.42 0.14
N GLN A 42 2.92 8.58 -0.01
CA GLN A 42 3.23 9.57 -1.05
C GLN A 42 4.68 10.03 -0.96
N GLU A 43 5.16 10.29 0.26
CA GLU A 43 6.51 10.76 0.51
C GLU A 43 7.57 9.73 0.06
N ASP A 44 7.31 8.43 0.24
CA ASP A 44 8.21 7.36 -0.22
C ASP A 44 8.16 7.14 -1.74
N ILE A 45 6.99 7.35 -2.35
CA ILE A 45 6.82 7.36 -3.81
C ILE A 45 7.65 8.50 -4.43
N GLU A 46 7.55 9.69 -3.86
CA GLU A 46 8.27 10.88 -4.33
C GLU A 46 9.77 10.74 -4.16
N ALA A 47 10.23 10.27 -2.99
CA ALA A 47 11.64 10.03 -2.71
C ALA A 47 12.31 9.08 -3.71
N ARG A 48 11.53 8.17 -4.31
CA ARG A 48 11.99 7.21 -5.33
C ARG A 48 11.71 7.66 -6.77
N GLY A 49 11.08 8.82 -6.98
CA GLY A 49 10.75 9.32 -8.32
C GLY A 49 9.68 8.49 -9.05
N LEU A 50 8.79 7.81 -8.32
CA LEU A 50 7.83 6.86 -8.89
C LEU A 50 6.43 7.45 -9.12
N ALA A 51 6.21 8.74 -8.85
CA ALA A 51 4.88 9.36 -8.84
C ALA A 51 4.06 9.18 -10.14
N GLY A 52 4.70 9.09 -11.30
CA GLY A 52 4.05 8.86 -12.59
C GLY A 52 3.83 7.38 -12.96
N GLN A 53 4.27 6.44 -12.11
CA GLN A 53 4.27 4.99 -12.40
C GLN A 53 3.37 4.20 -11.45
N ILE A 54 2.86 4.83 -10.39
CA ILE A 54 1.95 4.20 -9.42
C ILE A 54 0.57 3.99 -10.05
N ALA A 55 0.02 2.80 -9.86
CA ALA A 55 -1.31 2.44 -10.34
C ALA A 55 -2.43 3.28 -9.72
N ASP A 56 -3.45 3.61 -10.52
CA ASP A 56 -4.61 4.38 -10.06
C ASP A 56 -5.45 3.63 -9.00
N SER A 57 -5.35 2.29 -8.96
CA SER A 57 -6.02 1.47 -7.94
C SER A 57 -5.38 1.59 -6.56
N VAL A 58 -4.15 2.12 -6.46
CA VAL A 58 -3.43 2.26 -5.19
C VAL A 58 -3.68 3.65 -4.63
N VAL A 59 -4.18 3.71 -3.40
CA VAL A 59 -4.50 4.98 -2.74
C VAL A 59 -3.22 5.60 -2.20
N ARG A 60 -2.88 6.79 -2.69
CA ARG A 60 -1.73 7.55 -2.19
C ARG A 60 -2.12 8.24 -0.88
N VAL A 61 -1.31 8.05 0.16
CA VAL A 61 -1.59 8.56 1.51
C VAL A 61 -0.43 9.38 2.04
N SER A 62 -0.73 10.38 2.86
CA SER A 62 0.28 11.14 3.62
C SER A 62 0.64 10.43 4.92
N TYR A 63 1.66 10.91 5.62
CA TYR A 63 1.93 10.48 7.01
C TYR A 63 0.73 10.70 7.95
N THR A 64 -0.08 11.73 7.74
CA THR A 64 -1.27 11.97 8.57
C THR A 64 -2.30 10.85 8.35
N ASP A 65 -2.45 10.39 7.12
CA ASP A 65 -3.36 9.31 6.78
C ASP A 65 -2.82 7.96 7.24
N PHE A 66 -1.50 7.74 7.23
CA PHE A 66 -0.89 6.59 7.89
C PHE A 66 -1.23 6.56 9.39
N VAL A 67 -1.05 7.66 10.12
CA VAL A 67 -1.45 7.71 11.53
C VAL A 67 -2.94 7.38 11.69
N ARG A 68 -3.81 7.90 10.83
CA ARG A 68 -5.25 7.55 10.85
C ARG A 68 -5.51 6.07 10.59
N LEU A 69 -4.79 5.43 9.66
CA LEU A 69 -4.88 3.99 9.41
C LEU A 69 -4.49 3.18 10.65
N SER A 70 -3.44 3.58 11.37
CA SER A 70 -3.06 2.90 12.62
C SER A 70 -4.09 3.05 13.75
N VAL A 71 -4.88 4.13 13.74
CA VAL A 71 -6.00 4.32 14.68
C VAL A 71 -7.24 3.53 14.26
N LYS A 72 -7.48 3.39 12.94
CA LYS A 72 -8.60 2.64 12.37
C LYS A 72 -8.56 1.15 12.75
N HIS A 73 -7.36 0.55 12.76
CA HIS A 73 -7.17 -0.89 12.97
C HIS A 73 -6.67 -1.20 14.38
N ALA A 74 -7.27 -2.19 15.05
CA ALA A 74 -6.90 -2.58 16.41
C ALA A 74 -5.53 -3.26 16.53
N GLY A 75 -4.97 -3.73 15.41
CA GLY A 75 -3.66 -4.38 15.36
C GLY A 75 -2.98 -4.17 14.01
N GLN A 76 -1.66 -4.28 14.01
CA GLN A 76 -0.84 -4.19 12.81
C GLN A 76 0.12 -5.38 12.72
N LEU A 77 0.44 -5.78 11.50
CA LEU A 77 1.53 -6.70 11.19
C LEU A 77 2.52 -5.96 10.30
N SER A 78 3.70 -5.64 10.85
CA SER A 78 4.79 -5.02 10.10
C SER A 78 5.69 -6.10 9.51
N TRP A 79 6.00 -5.98 8.22
CA TRP A 79 6.85 -6.89 7.45
C TRP A 79 8.09 -6.17 6.94
#